data_AF-A0A7Y8F685-F1
#
_entry.id   AF-A0A7Y8F685-F1
#
_cell.length_a   1.000
_cell.length_b   1.000
_cell.length_c   1.000
_cell.angle_alpha   90.00
_cell.angle_beta   90.00
_cell.angle_gamma   90.00
#
_symmetry.space_group_name_H-M   'P 1'
#
loop_
_entity.id
_entity.type
_entity.pdbx_description
1 polymer ?
#
loop_
_entity_poly.entity_id
_entity_poly.type
_entity_poly.pdbx_seq_one_letter_code
_entity_poly.pdbx_strand_id
1 'polypeptide(L)'
;MSVIRSAVTGVGSFLPEKVVTNADLAKFVDTSDEWIVERTGIHQRHQARDDEPTSDLAVEAARRALADAGKTAADVDLIIVATTTPDQT
;
A
#
# COMPACT_ATOMS: atom_id res chain seq x y z
N MET A 1 31.43 -18.58 -15.46
CA MET A 1 30.70 -17.32 -15.21
C MET A 1 29.85 -17.49 -13.97
N SER A 2 29.89 -16.54 -13.04
CA SER A 2 28.94 -16.50 -11.93
C SER A 2 27.59 -16.00 -12.45
N VAL A 3 26.49 -16.61 -11.99
CA VAL A 3 25.13 -16.22 -12.39
C VAL A 3 24.66 -15.12 -11.44
N ILE A 4 24.38 -13.93 -11.97
CA ILE A 4 23.74 -12.86 -11.21
C ILE A 4 22.24 -13.18 -11.11
N ARG A 5 21.67 -13.08 -9.91
CA ARG A 5 20.25 -13.26 -9.65
C ARG A 5 19.73 -12.11 -8.79
N SER A 6 18.54 -11.63 -9.12
CA SER A 6 17.78 -10.75 -8.24
C SER A 6 17.13 -11.58 -7.14
N ALA A 7 17.09 -11.03 -5.93
CA ALA A 7 16.38 -11.60 -4.80
C ALA A 7 15.62 -10.49 -4.08
N VAL A 8 14.49 -10.83 -3.46
CA VAL A 8 13.80 -9.93 -2.54
C VAL A 8 14.58 -9.94 -1.23
N THR A 9 15.25 -8.82 -0.93
CA THR A 9 16.08 -8.68 0.28
C THR A 9 15.38 -7.97 1.42
N GLY A 10 14.22 -7.34 1.16
CA GLY A 10 13.38 -6.74 2.19
C GLY A 10 12.01 -6.34 1.62
N VAL A 11 11.03 -6.25 2.51
CA VAL A 11 9.66 -5.87 2.18
C VAL A 11 9.14 -4.81 3.15
N GLY A 12 8.22 -3.98 2.67
CA GLY A 12 7.61 -2.93 3.49
C GLY A 12 6.22 -2.62 2.99
N SER A 13 5.33 -2.29 3.93
CA SER A 13 3.97 -1.86 3.64
C SER A 13 3.60 -0.67 4.51
N PHE A 14 2.72 0.15 3.96
CA PHE A 14 2.11 1.26 4.66
C PHE A 14 0.63 1.32 4.28
N LEU A 15 -0.21 1.62 5.25
CA LEU A 15 -1.63 1.85 5.07
C LEU A 15 -1.97 3.20 5.70
N PRO A 16 -2.83 4.01 5.06
CA PRO A 16 -3.39 5.21 5.66
C PRO A 16 -4.00 4.93 7.04
N GLU A 17 -4.00 5.92 7.92
CA GLU A 17 -4.50 5.74 9.29
C GLU A 17 -6.01 5.47 9.34
N LYS A 18 -6.80 6.11 8.47
CA LYS A 18 -8.26 6.04 8.52
C LYS A 18 -8.75 4.67 8.06
N VAL A 19 -9.32 3.92 8.99
CA VAL A 19 -10.04 2.67 8.74
C VAL A 19 -11.50 2.97 8.39
N VAL A 20 -12.01 2.29 7.37
CA VAL A 20 -13.41 2.30 6.94
C VAL A 20 -13.94 0.88 7.05
N THR A 21 -14.83 0.66 8.01
CA THR A 21 -15.50 -0.64 8.21
C THR A 21 -16.62 -0.84 7.19
N ASN A 22 -17.12 -2.07 7.06
CA ASN A 22 -18.31 -2.32 6.26
C ASN A 22 -19.55 -1.59 6.80
N ALA A 23 -19.67 -1.45 8.12
CA ALA A 23 -20.74 -0.68 8.75
C ALA A 23 -20.65 0.81 8.41
N ASP A 24 -19.44 1.36 8.27
CA ASP A 24 -19.26 2.74 7.79
C ASP A 24 -19.68 2.87 6.34
N LEU A 25 -19.27 1.92 5.48
CA LEU A 25 -19.62 1.90 4.06
C LEU A 25 -21.15 1.84 3.84
N ALA A 26 -21.85 1.04 4.64
CA ALA A 26 -23.31 0.89 4.59
C ALA A 26 -24.09 2.17 4.97
N LYS A 27 -23.43 3.19 5.56
CA LYS A 27 -24.08 4.49 5.86
C LYS A 27 -24.34 5.32 4.60
N PHE A 28 -23.61 5.07 3.51
CA PHE A 28 -23.66 5.87 2.28
C PHE A 28 -23.70 5.05 1.00
N VAL A 29 -23.65 3.72 1.10
CA VAL A 29 -23.84 2.77 -0.01
C VAL A 29 -24.93 1.78 0.40
N ASP A 30 -25.82 1.43 -0.52
CA ASP A 30 -26.84 0.39 -0.31
C ASP A 30 -26.19 -1.00 -0.30
N THR A 31 -25.69 -1.41 0.87
CA THR A 31 -24.96 -2.67 1.10
C THR A 31 -25.06 -3.07 2.58
N SER A 32 -24.66 -4.29 2.90
CA SER A 32 -24.50 -4.76 4.29
C SER A 32 -23.13 -5.41 4.52
N ASP A 33 -22.76 -5.62 5.80
CA ASP A 33 -21.54 -6.34 6.15
C ASP A 33 -21.59 -7.79 5.62
N GLU A 34 -22.71 -8.47 5.83
CA GLU A 34 -22.92 -9.85 5.38
C GLU A 34 -22.73 -9.98 3.86
N TRP A 35 -23.32 -9.06 3.10
CA TRP A 35 -23.21 -9.06 1.64
C TRP A 35 -21.77 -8.86 1.15
N ILE A 36 -21.02 -7.95 1.78
CA ILE A 36 -19.63 -7.66 1.41
C ILE A 36 -18.74 -8.86 1.77
N VAL A 37 -18.87 -9.39 2.99
CA VAL A 37 -18.05 -10.50 3.46
C VAL A 37 -18.32 -11.77 2.65
N GLU A 38 -19.58 -12.10 2.36
CA GLU A 38 -19.93 -13.29 1.58
C GLU A 38 -19.31 -13.25 0.17
N ARG A 39 -19.26 -12.07 -0.46
CA ARG A 39 -18.78 -11.95 -1.84
C ARG A 39 -17.28 -11.69 -1.97
N THR A 40 -16.68 -10.98 -1.02
CA THR A 40 -15.29 -10.50 -1.16
C THR A 40 -14.39 -10.89 0.01
N GLY A 41 -14.95 -11.34 1.13
CA GLY A 41 -14.21 -11.61 2.36
C GLY A 41 -13.62 -10.35 3.03
N ILE A 42 -14.03 -9.15 2.62
CA ILE A 42 -13.45 -7.91 3.14
C ILE A 42 -14.27 -7.41 4.33
N HIS A 43 -13.61 -7.15 5.45
CA HIS A 43 -14.23 -6.59 6.66
C HIS A 43 -13.98 -5.09 6.83
N GLN A 44 -12.84 -4.60 6.33
CA GLN A 44 -12.42 -3.20 6.45
C GLN A 44 -11.46 -2.83 5.31
N ARG A 45 -11.32 -1.53 5.07
CA ARG A 45 -10.27 -0.96 4.22
C ARG A 45 -9.71 0.31 4.84
N HIS A 46 -8.60 0.79 4.27
CA HIS A 46 -8.01 2.07 4.63
C HIS A 46 -8.31 3.12 3.56
N GLN A 47 -8.48 4.36 3.99
CA GLN A 47 -8.71 5.50 3.11
C GLN A 47 -7.67 6.58 3.39
N ALA A 48 -6.94 7.00 2.36
CA ALA A 48 -6.01 8.12 2.45
C ALA A 48 -6.74 9.42 2.78
N ARG A 49 -6.08 10.34 3.48
CA ARG A 49 -6.57 11.71 3.64
C ARG A 49 -6.43 12.47 2.33
N ASP A 50 -7.17 13.57 2.18
CA ASP A 50 -7.10 14.42 0.99
C ASP A 50 -5.70 15.03 0.78
N ASP A 51 -4.92 15.15 1.86
CA ASP A 51 -3.55 15.66 1.88
C ASP A 51 -2.48 14.55 1.91
N GLU A 52 -2.85 13.29 1.69
CA GLU A 52 -1.96 12.13 1.73
C GLU A 52 -1.90 11.46 0.33
N PRO A 53 -1.07 11.98 -0.58
CA PRO A 53 -0.96 11.47 -1.95
C PRO A 53 -0.40 10.05 -2.03
N THR A 54 -0.50 9.43 -3.21
CA THR A 54 -0.01 8.05 -3.42
C THR A 54 1.50 7.95 -3.21
N SER A 55 2.26 9.00 -3.55
CA SER A 55 3.70 9.04 -3.31
C SER A 55 4.06 8.96 -1.83
N ASP A 56 3.30 9.58 -0.93
CA ASP A 56 3.56 9.53 0.52
C ASP A 56 3.44 8.09 1.05
N LEU A 57 2.39 7.37 0.61
CA LEU A 57 2.19 5.97 0.97
C LEU A 57 3.34 5.08 0.45
N ALA A 58 3.76 5.31 -0.79
CA ALA A 58 4.85 4.57 -1.42
C ALA A 58 6.20 4.85 -0.74
N VAL A 59 6.47 6.11 -0.35
CA VAL A 59 7.70 6.51 0.35
C VAL A 59 7.80 5.83 1.71
N GLU A 60 6.72 5.78 2.48
CA GLU A 60 6.74 5.12 3.79
C GLU A 60 6.91 3.60 3.68
N ALA A 61 6.23 2.96 2.72
CA ALA A 61 6.44 1.54 2.42
C ALA A 61 7.89 1.26 1.97
N ALA A 62 8.47 2.11 1.11
CA ALA A 62 9.84 1.97 0.63
C ALA A 62 10.89 2.13 1.74
N ARG A 63 10.70 3.10 2.66
CA ARG A 63 11.57 3.28 3.83
C ARG A 63 11.60 2.04 4.70
N ARG A 64 10.44 1.41 4.93
CA ARG A 64 10.34 0.15 5.70
C ARG A 64 11.01 -1.01 4.98
N ALA A 65 10.84 -1.11 3.66
CA ALA A 65 11.50 -2.15 2.86
C ALA A 65 13.03 -2.01 2.86
N LEU A 66 13.56 -0.78 2.81
CA LEU A 66 14.99 -0.51 2.93
C LEU A 66 15.52 -0.86 4.33
N ALA A 67 14.77 -0.50 5.38
CA ALA A 67 15.13 -0.86 6.75
C ALA A 67 15.16 -2.38 6.97
N ASP A 68 14.15 -3.11 6.47
CA ASP A 68 14.09 -4.58 6.51
C ASP A 68 15.26 -5.23 5.75
N ALA A 69 15.66 -4.64 4.61
CA ALA A 69 16.82 -5.08 3.84
C ALA A 69 18.18 -4.67 4.45
N GLY A 70 18.22 -3.84 5.50
CA GLY A 70 19.44 -3.25 6.03
C GLY A 70 20.17 -2.36 5.01
N LYS A 71 19.41 -1.65 4.18
CA LYS A 71 19.89 -0.79 3.09
C LYS A 71 19.54 0.68 3.31
N THR A 72 20.25 1.54 2.58
CA THR A 72 20.01 2.99 2.56
C THR A 72 19.54 3.42 1.16
N ALA A 73 19.07 4.66 1.04
CA ALA A 73 18.71 5.22 -0.26
C ALA A 73 19.90 5.28 -1.24
N ALA A 74 21.14 5.33 -0.73
CA ALA A 74 22.35 5.34 -1.55
C ALA A 74 22.65 3.99 -2.21
N ASP A 75 22.02 2.89 -1.74
CA ASP A 75 22.16 1.55 -2.31
C ASP A 75 21.18 1.29 -3.47
N VAL A 76 20.32 2.25 -3.82
CA VAL A 76 19.23 2.08 -4.79
C VAL A 76 19.62 2.66 -6.15
N ASP A 77 19.76 1.78 -7.15
CA ASP A 77 20.08 2.18 -8.53
C ASP A 77 18.83 2.49 -9.37
N LEU A 78 17.67 1.94 -8.99
CA LEU A 78 16.42 2.05 -9.75
C LEU A 78 15.21 2.02 -8.82
N ILE A 79 14.25 2.92 -9.08
CA ILE A 79 12.94 2.94 -8.41
C ILE A 79 11.86 2.74 -9.47
N ILE A 80 10.98 1.76 -9.24
CA ILE A 80 9.79 1.52 -10.07
C ILE A 80 8.56 1.68 -9.18
N VAL A 81 7.65 2.58 -9.54
CA VAL A 81 6.37 2.77 -8.85
C VAL A 81 5.26 2.24 -9.74
N ALA A 82 4.72 1.06 -9.40
CA ALA A 82 3.56 0.51 -10.09
C ALA A 82 2.28 1.12 -9.50
N THR A 83 1.69 2.09 -10.19
CA THR A 83 0.48 2.79 -9.74
C THR A 83 -0.47 3.13 -10.89
N THR A 84 -1.78 3.14 -10.62
CA THR A 84 -2.82 3.70 -11.50
C THR A 84 -3.38 5.03 -10.96
N THR A 85 -2.85 5.53 -9.83
CA THR A 85 -3.29 6.76 -9.16
C THR A 85 -2.10 7.68 -8.88
N PRO A 86 -1.35 8.15 -9.91
CA PRO A 86 -0.23 9.06 -9.67
C PRO A 86 -0.71 10.41 -9.15
N ASP A 87 0.13 11.09 -8.37
CA ASP A 87 -0.20 12.39 -7.77
C ASP A 87 -0.51 13.46 -8.82
N GLN A 88 0.16 13.39 -9.96
CA GLN A 88 -0.01 14.28 -11.11
C GLN A 88 -0.07 13.44 -12.38
N THR A 89 -1.05 13.73 -13.23
CA THR A 89 -1.24 13.12 -14.56
C THR A 89 -0.86 14.09 -15.66
#